data_AF-A0A327RZY6-F1
#
_entry.id   AF-A0A327RZY6-F1
#
_cell.length_a   1.000
_cell.length_b   1.000
_cell.length_c   1.000
_cell.angle_alpha   90.00
_cell.angle_beta   90.00
_cell.angle_gamma   90.00
#
_symmetry.space_group_name_H-M   'P 1'
#
loop_
_entity.id
_entity.type
_entity.pdbx_description
1 polymer ?
#
loop_
_entity_poly.entity_id
_entity_poly.type
_entity_poly.pdbx_seq_one_letter_code
_entity_poly.pdbx_strand_id
1 'polypeptide(L)' 'MASFTFTPESAERVKIKVLRKYRDLAKENLIFAPGQEDQLVNQLTALLKRDVRYVEFTINKALADPNGNRL' A
#
# COMPACT_ATOMS: atom_id res chain seq x y z
N MET A 1 -1.85 -8.58 -11.70
CA MET A 1 -1.26 -7.28 -12.05
C MET A 1 -2.03 -6.22 -11.32
N ALA A 2 -1.36 -5.60 -10.36
CA ALA A 2 -1.89 -4.54 -9.54
C ALA A 2 -2.30 -3.37 -10.43
N SER A 3 -3.35 -2.66 -10.02
CA SER A 3 -3.89 -1.53 -10.79
C SER A 3 -2.99 -0.26 -10.79
N PHE A 4 -1.81 -0.32 -10.20
CA PHE A 4 -0.92 0.81 -9.97
C PHE A 4 0.54 0.41 -10.10
N THR A 5 1.42 1.41 -10.21
CA THR A 5 2.87 1.22 -10.28
C THR A 5 3.54 2.19 -9.33
N PHE A 6 4.56 1.73 -8.61
CA PHE A 6 5.34 2.58 -7.75
C PHE A 6 6.53 3.23 -8.48
N THR A 7 6.88 4.43 -8.03
CA THR A 7 8.26 4.93 -8.10
C THR A 7 8.90 4.68 -6.73
N PRO A 8 10.25 4.70 -6.61
CA PRO A 8 10.89 4.56 -5.30
C PRO A 8 10.39 5.59 -4.27
N GLU A 9 10.14 6.82 -4.72
CA GLU A 9 9.61 7.89 -3.87
C GLU A 9 8.14 7.64 -3.46
N SER A 10 7.28 7.23 -4.39
CA SER A 10 5.88 6.98 -4.08
C SER A 10 5.70 5.76 -3.20
N ALA A 11 6.54 4.73 -3.37
CA ALA A 11 6.55 3.54 -2.52
C ALA A 11 6.80 3.89 -1.04
N GLU A 12 7.82 4.70 -0.75
CA GLU A 12 8.13 5.11 0.64
C GLU A 12 6.99 5.94 1.25
N ARG A 13 6.43 6.88 0.47
CA ARG A 13 5.28 7.69 0.92
C ARG A 13 4.05 6.84 1.23
N VAL A 14 3.73 5.89 0.35
CA VAL A 14 2.60 4.97 0.53
C VAL A 14 2.84 4.06 1.72
N LYS A 15 4.05 3.54 1.91
CA LYS A 15 4.43 2.74 3.08
C LYS A 15 4.12 3.48 4.38
N ILE A 16 4.62 4.71 4.51
CA ILE A 16 4.39 5.54 5.72
C ILE A 16 2.89 5.71 5.97
N LYS A 17 2.12 5.99 4.91
CA LYS A 17 0.67 6.17 4.97
C LYS A 17 -0.07 4.90 5.40
N VAL A 18 0.22 3.77 4.75
CA VAL A 18 -0.39 2.47 5.07
C VAL A 18 -0.07 2.07 6.51
N LEU A 19 1.18 2.20 6.96
CA LEU A 19 1.58 1.89 8.32
C LEU A 19 0.99 2.85 9.37
N ARG A 20 0.71 4.11 9.00
CA ARG A 20 -0.01 5.03 9.88
C ARG A 20 -1.47 4.58 10.10
N LYS A 21 -2.14 4.12 9.04
CA LYS A 21 -3.53 3.64 9.10
C LYS A 21 -3.62 2.27 9.78
N TYR A 22 -2.66 1.40 9.51
CA TYR A 22 -2.61 0.02 10.01
C TYR A 22 -1.29 -0.20 10.76
N ARG A 23 -1.20 0.35 11.97
CA ARG A 23 0.01 0.26 12.81
C ARG A 23 0.50 -1.16 13.02
N ASP A 24 -0.40 -2.13 13.11
CA ASP A 24 -0.06 -3.53 13.33
C ASP A 24 0.73 -4.14 12.16
N LEU A 25 0.64 -3.58 10.95
CA LEU A 25 1.42 -4.03 9.80
C LEU A 25 2.91 -3.71 9.92
N ALA A 26 3.32 -2.85 10.87
CA ALA A 26 4.72 -2.50 11.06
C ALA A 26 5.59 -3.69 11.53
N LYS A 27 4.95 -4.74 12.08
CA LYS A 27 5.63 -5.99 12.46
C LYS A 27 5.77 -6.98 11.30
N GLU A 28 5.09 -6.72 10.18
CA GLU A 28 5.04 -7.60 9.03
C GLU A 28 6.14 -7.22 8.02
N ASN A 29 6.66 -8.22 7.30
CA ASN A 29 7.69 -8.00 6.28
C ASN A 29 7.08 -7.61 4.92
N LEU A 30 6.51 -6.41 4.86
CA LEU A 30 5.89 -5.85 3.65
C LEU A 30 6.91 -5.07 2.80
N ILE A 31 6.99 -5.40 1.52
CA ILE A 31 7.89 -4.75 0.57
C ILE A 31 7.11 -3.75 -0.28
N PHE A 32 7.41 -2.47 -0.10
CA PHE A 32 6.91 -1.39 -0.96
C PHE A 32 8.03 -1.02 -1.93
N ALA A 33 8.02 -1.61 -3.13
CA ALA A 33 9.02 -1.36 -4.15
C ALA A 33 8.42 -1.47 -5.56
N PRO A 34 8.96 -0.73 -6.55
CA PRO A 34 8.57 -0.88 -7.96
C PRO A 34 8.77 -2.32 -8.44
N GLY A 35 7.78 -2.87 -9.14
CA GLY A 35 7.80 -4.24 -9.65
C GLY A 35 7.41 -5.32 -8.62
N GLN A 36 7.03 -4.94 -7.39
CA GLN A 36 6.58 -5.85 -6.33
C GLN A 36 5.11 -5.59 -5.92
N GLU A 37 4.36 -4.83 -6.73
CA GLU A 37 3.01 -4.36 -6.40
C GLU A 37 2.01 -5.51 -6.25
N ASP A 38 2.07 -6.51 -7.13
CA ASP A 38 1.21 -7.71 -7.07
C ASP A 38 1.43 -8.48 -5.76
N GLN A 39 2.68 -8.67 -5.37
CA GLN A 39 3.02 -9.36 -4.12
C GLN A 39 2.51 -8.57 -2.92
N LEU A 40 2.71 -7.25 -2.91
CA LEU A 40 2.24 -6.38 -1.85
C LEU A 40 0.70 -6.45 -1.71
N VAL A 41 -0.02 -6.38 -2.83
CA VAL A 41 -1.49 -6.48 -2.84
C VAL A 41 -1.96 -7.81 -2.24
N ASN A 42 -1.33 -8.91 -2.62
CA ASN A 42 -1.66 -10.24 -2.09
C ASN A 42 -1.40 -10.33 -0.56
N GLN A 43 -0.25 -9.84 -0.10
CA GLN A 43 0.09 -9.83 1.32
C GLN A 43 -0.91 -8.97 2.12
N LEU A 44 -1.21 -7.77 1.64
CA LEU A 44 -2.17 -6.86 2.30
C LEU A 44 -3.58 -7.41 2.31
N THR A 45 -4.03 -8.05 1.24
CA THR A 45 -5.34 -8.73 1.16
C THR A 45 -5.48 -9.76 2.28
N ALA A 46 -4.46 -10.61 2.46
CA ALA A 46 -4.43 -11.62 3.50
C ALA A 46 -4.38 -11.02 4.92
N LEU A 47 -3.49 -10.05 5.16
CA LEU A 47 -3.27 -9.46 6.48
C LEU A 47 -4.45 -8.58 6.94
N LEU A 48 -5.02 -7.79 6.03
CA LEU A 48 -6.13 -6.90 6.33
C LEU A 48 -7.49 -7.61 6.28
N LYS A 49 -7.55 -8.85 5.78
CA LYS A 49 -8.78 -9.60 5.52
C LYS A 49 -9.77 -8.78 4.66
N ARG A 50 -9.24 -8.19 3.59
CA ARG A 50 -9.98 -7.35 2.62
C ARG A 50 -9.80 -7.91 1.23
N ASP A 51 -10.71 -7.57 0.32
CA ASP A 51 -10.55 -7.92 -1.08
C ASP A 51 -9.48 -7.05 -1.77
N VAL A 52 -9.00 -7.54 -2.91
CA VAL A 52 -7.99 -6.90 -3.76
C VAL A 52 -8.42 -5.48 -4.14
N ARG A 53 -9.70 -5.25 -4.48
CA ARG A 53 -10.19 -3.95 -4.92
C ARG A 53 -10.06 -2.90 -3.83
N TYR A 54 -10.36 -3.27 -2.58
CA TYR A 54 -10.22 -2.37 -1.42
C TYR A 54 -8.75 -2.01 -1.15
N VAL A 55 -7.85 -2.99 -1.28
CA VAL A 55 -6.41 -2.77 -1.10
C VAL A 55 -5.87 -1.85 -2.19
N GLU A 56 -6.14 -2.15 -3.45
CA GLU A 56 -5.73 -1.31 -4.59
C GLU A 56 -6.33 0.09 -4.50
N PHE A 57 -7.61 0.22 -4.14
CA PHE A 57 -8.24 1.52 -3.89
C PHE A 57 -7.50 2.31 -2.82
N THR A 58 -7.14 1.66 -1.70
CA THR A 58 -6.43 2.32 -0.61
C THR A 58 -5.05 2.82 -1.04
N ILE A 59 -4.32 2.02 -1.83
CA ILE A 59 -3.01 2.40 -2.35
C ILE A 59 -3.13 3.54 -3.37
N ASN A 60 -4.06 3.45 -4.32
CA ASN A 60 -4.30 4.52 -5.29
C ASN A 60 -4.68 5.84 -4.62
N LYS A 61 -5.48 5.79 -3.55
CA LYS A 61 -5.81 6.98 -2.77
C LYS A 61 -4.57 7.57 -2.09
N ALA A 62 -3.68 6.74 -1.57
CA ALA A 62 -2.41 7.18 -0.99
C ALA A 62 -1.47 7.81 -2.05
N LEU A 63 -1.48 7.29 -3.28
CA LEU A 63 -0.72 7.82 -4.42
C LEU A 63 -1.28 9.16 -4.93
N ALA A 64 -2.61 9.30 -4.99
CA ALA A 64 -3.27 10.49 -5.53
C ALA A 64 -3.16 11.72 -4.61
N ASP A 65 -3.08 11.52 -3.30
CA ASP A 65 -2.92 12.61 -2.33
C ASP A 65 -1.62 12.42 -1.53
N PRO A 66 -0.43 12.71 -2.11
CA PRO A 66 0.84 12.44 -1.45
C PRO A 66 1.09 13.30 -0.21
N ASN A 67 0.51 14.51 -0.15
CA ASN A 67 0.76 15.49 0.90
C ASN A 67 -0.35 15.56 1.96
N GLY A 68 -1.55 15.07 1.66
CA GLY A 68 -2.67 15.08 2.60
C GLY A 68 -2.59 13.94 3.62
N ASN A 69 -3.17 14.19 4.79
CA ASN A 69 -3.23 13.23 5.89
C ASN A 69 -4.44 12.28 5.81
N ARG A 70 -5.27 12.38 4.77
CA ARG A 70 -6.45 11.52 4.59
C ARG A 70 -6.08 10.27 3.80
N LEU A 71 -6.37 9.11 4.38
CA LEU A 71 -6.44 7.79 3.72
C LEU A 71 -7.83 7.22 3.83
#